data_AF-A0A962NBK3-F1
#
_entry.id   AF-A0A962NBK3-F1
#
_cell.length_a   1.000
_cell.length_b   1.000
_cell.length_c   1.000
_cell.angle_alpha   90.00
_cell.angle_beta   90.00
_cell.angle_gamma   90.00
#
_symmetry.space_group_name_H-M   'P 1'
#
loop_
_entity.id
_entity.type
_entity.pdbx_description
1 polymer ?
#
loop_
_entity_poly.entity_id
_entity_poly.type
_entity_poly.pdbx_seq_one_letter_code
_entity_poly.pdbx_strand_id
1 'polypeptide(L)' 'MSRPLPPAITAYTATSATGHGTTALRRALRTRQSGLRRNDFGDGEPLDTWIGRVMDVEQTPLPASLAG' A
#
# COMPACT_ATOMS: atom_id res chain seq x y z
N MET A 1 -20.31 -38.10 -9.41
CA MET A 1 -20.33 -36.62 -9.55
C MET A 1 -18.95 -36.09 -9.22
N SER A 2 -18.32 -35.29 -10.08
CA SER A 2 -16.98 -34.72 -9.81
C SER A 2 -17.07 -33.52 -8.86
N ARG A 3 -16.10 -33.40 -7.95
CA ARG A 3 -16.00 -32.22 -7.06
C ARG A 3 -15.54 -31.01 -7.89
N PRO A 4 -16.20 -29.84 -7.79
CA PRO A 4 -15.76 -28.64 -8.50
C PRO A 4 -14.35 -28.24 -8.03
N LEU A 5 -13.54 -27.77 -8.98
CA LEU A 5 -12.22 -27.21 -8.67
C LEU A 5 -12.38 -25.93 -7.83
N PRO A 6 -11.46 -25.67 -6.88
CA PRO A 6 -11.49 -24.44 -6.12
C PRO A 6 -11.24 -23.23 -7.04
N PRO A 7 -11.88 -22.08 -6.76
CA PRO A 7 -11.67 -20.87 -7.54
C PRO A 7 -10.23 -20.36 -7.39
N ALA A 8 -9.68 -19.85 -8.49
CA ALA A 8 -8.33 -19.26 -8.52
C ALA A 8 -8.39 -17.73 -8.47
N ILE A 9 -7.42 -17.11 -7.80
CA ILE A 9 -7.19 -15.66 -7.88
C ILE A 9 -6.38 -15.39 -9.15
N THR A 10 -6.99 -14.77 -10.15
CA THR A 10 -6.38 -14.51 -11.47
C THR A 10 -5.85 -13.09 -11.63
N ALA A 11 -6.30 -12.14 -10.81
CA ALA A 11 -5.86 -10.76 -10.84
C ALA A 11 -5.86 -10.15 -9.43
N TYR A 12 -4.85 -9.34 -9.13
CA TYR A 12 -4.75 -8.58 -7.88
C TYR A 12 -3.81 -7.39 -8.04
N THR A 13 -4.08 -6.35 -7.24
CA THR A 13 -3.13 -5.25 -6.98
C THR A 13 -2.89 -5.15 -5.47
N ALA A 14 -1.87 -4.39 -5.08
CA ALA A 14 -1.57 -4.11 -3.68
C ALA A 14 -1.09 -2.67 -3.56
N THR A 15 -1.62 -1.95 -2.58
CA THR A 15 -1.10 -0.64 -2.17
C THR A 15 -0.70 -0.76 -0.71
N SER A 16 0.56 -0.49 -0.41
CA SER A 16 1.11 -0.60 0.94
C SER A 16 2.20 0.44 1.16
N ALA A 17 2.72 0.52 2.39
CA ALA A 17 3.85 1.40 2.71
C ALA A 17 5.11 1.13 1.86
N THR A 18 5.22 -0.05 1.24
CA THR A 18 6.33 -0.38 0.33
C THR A 18 6.14 0.17 -1.09
N GLY A 19 5.00 0.77 -1.39
CA GLY A 19 4.64 1.40 -2.65
C GLY A 19 3.32 0.91 -3.25
N HIS A 20 2.97 1.49 -4.39
CA HIS A 20 1.81 1.11 -5.19
C HIS A 20 2.13 -0.05 -6.15
N GLY A 21 1.16 -0.94 -6.31
CA GLY A 21 1.24 -2.09 -7.20
C GLY A 21 2.04 -3.26 -6.65
N THR A 22 1.88 -4.41 -7.32
CA THR A 22 2.51 -5.67 -6.88
C THR A 22 4.02 -5.68 -7.09
N THR A 23 4.55 -4.87 -8.04
CA THR A 23 5.99 -4.77 -8.31
C THR A 23 6.76 -4.22 -7.11
N ALA A 24 6.27 -3.14 -6.51
CA ALA A 24 6.89 -2.51 -5.35
C ALA A 24 6.90 -3.46 -4.15
N LEU A 25 5.75 -4.07 -3.84
CA LEU A 25 5.61 -5.04 -2.76
C LEU A 25 6.53 -6.26 -2.95
N ARG A 26 6.56 -6.86 -4.15
CA ARG A 26 7.45 -8.00 -4.44
C ARG A 26 8.92 -7.63 -4.31
N ARG A 27 9.32 -6.43 -4.75
CA ARG A 27 10.69 -5.94 -4.57
C ARG A 27 11.02 -5.88 -3.08
N ALA A 28 10.22 -5.19 -2.29
CA ALA A 28 10.43 -5.02 -0.86
C ALA A 28 10.54 -6.35 -0.11
N LEU A 29 9.65 -7.31 -0.41
CA LEU A 29 9.70 -8.66 0.17
C LEU A 29 11.00 -9.39 -0.16
N ARG A 30 11.41 -9.40 -1.44
CA ARG A 30 12.65 -10.08 -1.87
C ARG A 30 13.90 -9.45 -1.26
N THR A 31 13.93 -8.12 -1.16
CA THR A 31 15.07 -7.36 -0.64
C THR A 31 15.00 -7.15 0.88
N ARG A 32 13.98 -7.71 1.55
CA ARG A 32 13.69 -7.52 2.99
C ARG A 32 13.72 -6.05 3.41
N GLN A 33 13.14 -5.18 2.59
CA GLN A 33 13.06 -3.75 2.86
C GLN A 33 11.72 -3.44 3.55
N SER A 34 11.78 -2.77 4.69
CA SER A 34 10.59 -2.23 5.34
C SER A 34 10.00 -1.08 4.52
N GLY A 35 8.68 -0.94 4.53
CA GLY A 35 8.00 0.26 4.02
C GLY A 35 7.83 1.35 5.09
N LEU A 36 8.24 1.08 6.33
CA LEU A 36 8.06 2.03 7.43
C LEU A 36 9.11 3.13 7.37
N ARG A 37 8.68 4.35 7.66
CA ARG A 37 9.54 5.52 7.84
C ARG A 37 9.25 6.18 9.19
N ARG A 38 10.14 7.08 9.62
CA ARG A 38 9.89 7.91 10.81
C ARG A 38 8.60 8.70 10.64
N ASN A 39 7.82 8.78 11.70
CA ASN A 39 6.57 9.49 11.69
C ASN A 39 6.80 10.98 11.41
N ASP A 40 6.17 11.45 10.33
CA ASP A 40 6.12 12.84 9.91
C ASP A 40 4.66 13.29 9.68
N PHE A 41 3.71 12.60 10.30
CA PHE A 41 2.28 12.85 10.15
C PHE A 41 1.72 13.68 11.31
N GLY A 42 0.90 14.68 10.98
CA GLY A 42 0.21 15.57 11.93
C GLY A 42 0.72 17.01 11.88
N ASP A 43 -0.05 17.91 12.48
CA ASP A 43 0.34 19.30 12.72
C ASP A 43 0.99 19.40 14.11
N GLY A 44 2.23 19.90 14.18
CA GLY A 44 2.99 20.02 15.43
C GLY A 44 4.09 18.97 15.59
N GLU A 45 4.44 18.63 16.84
CA GLU A 45 5.51 17.67 17.13
C GLU A 45 5.04 16.22 16.85
N PRO A 46 5.64 15.51 15.88
CA PRO A 46 5.24 14.14 15.58
C PRO A 46 5.59 13.19 16.73
N LEU A 47 4.73 12.20 16.98
CA LEU A 47 5.06 11.10 17.90
C LEU A 47 6.34 10.40 17.43
N ASP A 48 7.29 10.12 18.34
CA ASP A 48 8.50 9.34 18.04
C ASP A 48 8.15 7.86 17.80
N THR A 49 7.69 7.59 16.58
CA THR A 49 7.27 6.27 16.13
C THR A 49 7.54 6.10 14.64
N TRP A 50 7.13 4.95 14.10
CA TRP A 50 7.24 4.59 12.69
C TRP A 50 5.84 4.49 12.07
N ILE A 51 5.70 4.97 10.83
CA ILE A 51 4.45 4.91 10.08
C ILE A 51 4.65 4.25 8.72
N GLY A 52 3.60 3.59 8.25
CA GLY A 52 3.52 3.02 6.91
C GLY A 52 2.82 3.95 5.94
N ARG A 53 3.48 5.06 5.56
CA ARG A 53 2.92 5.98 4.56
C ARG A 53 3.18 5.47 3.15
N VAL A 54 2.14 5.43 2.33
CA VAL A 54 2.26 5.09 0.90
C VAL A 54 2.78 6.31 0.17
N MET A 55 3.89 6.18 -0.55
CA MET A 55 4.41 7.29 -1.37
C MET A 55 3.37 7.75 -2.39
N ASP A 56 3.29 9.07 -2.60
CA ASP A 56 2.46 9.76 -3.60
C ASP A 56 0.94 9.66 -3.40
N VAL A 57 0.46 9.00 -2.34
CA VAL A 57 -0.98 8.86 -2.10
C VAL A 57 -1.64 10.22 -1.84
N GLU A 58 -0.95 11.14 -1.16
CA GLU A 58 -1.47 12.48 -0.87
C GLU A 58 -1.56 13.37 -2.12
N GLN A 59 -0.82 13.05 -3.18
CA GLN A 59 -0.87 13.79 -4.45
C GLN A 59 -1.86 13.16 -5.43
N THR A 60 -2.45 12.02 -5.08
CA THR A 60 -3.42 11.35 -5.94
C THR A 60 -4.78 12.03 -5.78
N PRO A 61 -5.34 12.64 -6.84
CA PRO A 61 -6.62 13.31 -6.74
C PRO A 61 -7.73 12.31 -6.43
N LEU A 62 -8.72 12.75 -5.67
CA LEU A 62 -9.96 11.98 -5.55
C LEU A 62 -10.62 11.85 -6.92
N PRO A 63 -11.30 10.73 -7.21
CA PRO A 63 -12.19 10.63 -8.36
C PRO A 63 -13.16 11.82 -8.39
N ALA A 64 -13.49 12.34 -9.58
CA ALA A 64 -14.30 13.55 -9.70
C ALA A 64 -15.65 13.48 -8.98
N SER A 65 -16.27 12.30 -8.91
CA SER A 65 -17.51 12.08 -8.17
C SER A 65 -17.38 12.17 -6.64
N LEU A 66 -16.15 12.21 -6.13
CA LEU A 66 -15.80 12.30 -4.72
C LEU A 66 -15.01 13.58 -4.38
N ALA A 67 -14.73 14.42 -5.37
CA ALA A 67 -14.09 15.72 -5.18
C ALA A 67 -15.20 16.75 -4.82
N GLY A 68 -15.24 17.17 -3.56
CA GLY A 68 -16.18 18.19 -3.05
C GLY A 68 -15.76 19.62 -3.37
#